data_AF-A0A1Q8BBL4-F1
#
_entry.id   AF-A0A1Q8BBL4-F1
#
_cell.length_a   1.000
_cell.length_b   1.000
_cell.length_c   1.000
_cell.angle_alpha   90.00
_cell.angle_beta   90.00
_cell.angle_gamma   90.00
#
_symmetry.space_group_name_H-M   'P 1'
#
loop_
_entity.id
_entity.type
_entity.pdbx_description
1 polymer ?
#
loop_
_entity_poly.entity_id
_entity_poly.type
_entity_poly.pdbx_seq_one_letter_code
_entity_poly.pdbx_strand_id
1 'polypeptide(L)'
;MTRYLTPDSDLVALMILAHQTRLHNLISRVNWETRLALDQEASMSESLGVQAATWSGSTRDRIYSAVEKLLRSMLFTDEIPREAPVQGTSAFAMELAAAGPRDKIGRSLRDLDLKRRMFRYPCSFLIYSEAFDALPKAALDYFYRRLWDVLNGKDKDNAFATLTTSDRKAILDILRETKANLPGYWRASGE
;
A
#
# COMPACT_ATOMS: atom_id res chain seq x y z
N MET A 1 37.19 -0.97 -7.64
CA MET A 1 35.87 -1.61 -7.58
C MET A 1 36.08 -3.12 -7.66
N THR A 2 35.86 -3.84 -6.57
CA THR A 2 35.87 -5.31 -6.57
C THR A 2 34.68 -5.83 -7.39
N ARG A 3 34.92 -6.83 -8.25
CA ARG A 3 33.94 -7.46 -9.16
C ARG A 3 32.85 -8.29 -8.46
N TYR A 4 32.84 -8.34 -7.13
CA TYR A 4 31.98 -9.22 -6.35
C TYR A 4 31.22 -8.44 -5.27
N LEU A 5 29.97 -8.86 -5.04
CA LEU A 5 29.13 -8.43 -3.92
C LEU A 5 29.84 -8.71 -2.59
N THR A 6 29.54 -7.90 -1.58
CA THR A 6 30.08 -8.07 -0.22
C THR A 6 29.78 -9.47 0.31
N PRO A 7 30.67 -10.09 1.12
CA PRO A 7 30.44 -11.42 1.68
C PRO A 7 29.27 -11.45 2.68
N ASP A 8 28.84 -10.29 3.16
CA ASP A 8 27.81 -10.14 4.18
C ASP A 8 26.43 -9.86 3.58
N SER A 9 25.39 -10.41 4.21
CA SER A 9 24.00 -10.09 3.91
C SER A 9 23.54 -8.89 4.76
N ASP A 10 22.95 -7.90 4.12
CA ASP A 10 22.37 -6.74 4.82
C ASP A 10 20.97 -7.08 5.35
N LEU A 11 20.79 -7.03 6.67
CA LEU A 11 19.52 -7.32 7.34
C LEU A 11 18.40 -6.38 6.89
N VAL A 12 18.71 -5.10 6.67
CA VAL A 12 17.74 -4.11 6.18
C VAL A 12 17.32 -4.47 4.75
N ALA A 13 18.26 -4.84 3.90
CA ALA A 13 17.95 -5.27 2.54
C ALA A 13 17.04 -6.51 2.52
N LEU A 14 17.33 -7.52 3.35
CA LEU A 14 16.51 -8.72 3.47
C LEU A 14 15.12 -8.43 4.01
N MET A 15 14.99 -7.57 5.02
CA MET A 15 13.70 -7.15 5.55
C MET A 15 12.84 -6.44 4.50
N ILE A 16 13.46 -5.53 3.74
CA ILE A 16 12.77 -4.79 2.68
C ILE A 16 12.37 -5.75 1.54
N LEU A 17 13.22 -6.70 1.18
CA LEU A 17 12.90 -7.74 0.21
C LEU A 17 11.72 -8.61 0.66
N ALA A 18 11.68 -9.02 1.93
CA ALA A 18 10.57 -9.77 2.49
C ALA A 18 9.25 -8.98 2.42
N HIS A 19 9.30 -7.70 2.78
CA HIS A 19 8.16 -6.79 2.66
C HIS A 19 7.70 -6.65 1.20
N GLN A 20 8.63 -6.40 0.28
CA GLN A 20 8.33 -6.26 -1.14
C GLN A 20 7.68 -7.52 -1.71
N THR A 21 8.25 -8.68 -1.41
CA THR A 21 7.74 -9.98 -1.87
C THR A 21 6.30 -10.21 -1.41
N ARG A 22 6.02 -9.95 -0.13
CA ARG A 22 4.66 -10.08 0.42
C ARG A 22 3.67 -9.16 -0.29
N LEU A 23 4.03 -7.89 -0.46
CA LEU A 23 3.12 -6.90 -1.05
C LEU A 23 2.91 -7.14 -2.55
N HIS A 24 3.94 -7.51 -3.31
CA HIS A 24 3.77 -7.90 -4.71
C HIS A 24 2.86 -9.11 -4.87
N ASN A 25 2.97 -10.12 -4.00
CA ASN A 25 2.05 -11.26 -4.01
C ASN A 25 0.60 -10.84 -3.73
N LEU A 26 0.39 -9.91 -2.79
CA LEU A 26 -0.95 -9.38 -2.50
C LEU A 26 -1.50 -8.53 -3.65
N ILE A 27 -0.68 -7.69 -4.28
CA ILE A 27 -1.06 -6.91 -5.48
C ILE A 27 -1.48 -7.85 -6.60
N SER A 28 -0.68 -8.87 -6.90
CA SER A 28 -1.01 -9.88 -7.91
C SER A 28 -2.31 -10.60 -7.58
N ARG A 29 -2.54 -10.95 -6.31
CA ARG A 29 -3.79 -11.56 -5.86
C ARG A 29 -4.98 -10.63 -6.07
N VAL A 30 -4.90 -9.36 -5.67
CA VAL A 30 -5.97 -8.37 -5.88
C VAL A 30 -6.28 -8.22 -7.35
N ASN A 31 -5.26 -8.14 -8.21
CA ASN A 31 -5.43 -8.05 -9.67
C ASN A 31 -6.23 -9.25 -10.20
N TRP A 32 -5.81 -10.46 -9.84
CA TRP A 32 -6.45 -11.70 -10.28
C TRP A 32 -7.88 -11.84 -9.77
N GLU A 33 -8.09 -11.70 -8.47
CA GLU A 33 -9.41 -11.84 -7.83
C GLU A 33 -10.41 -10.84 -8.41
N THR A 34 -9.95 -9.61 -8.70
CA THR A 34 -10.82 -8.58 -9.27
C THR A 34 -11.21 -8.88 -10.71
N ARG A 35 -10.24 -9.28 -11.55
CA ARG A 35 -10.54 -9.64 -12.95
C ARG A 35 -11.49 -10.83 -13.03
N LEU A 36 -11.21 -11.86 -12.24
CA LEU A 36 -12.04 -13.06 -12.20
C LEU A 36 -13.46 -12.75 -11.69
N ALA A 37 -13.60 -11.94 -10.64
CA ALA A 37 -14.91 -11.57 -10.12
C ALA A 37 -15.75 -10.78 -11.15
N LEU A 38 -15.11 -9.85 -11.87
CA LEU A 38 -15.80 -9.05 -12.90
C LEU A 38 -16.19 -9.88 -14.13
N ASP A 39 -15.33 -10.81 -14.54
CA ASP A 39 -15.61 -11.73 -15.65
C ASP A 39 -16.79 -12.66 -15.31
N GLN A 40 -16.79 -13.21 -14.08
CA GLN A 40 -17.90 -14.04 -13.57
C GLN A 40 -19.21 -13.26 -13.49
N GLU A 41 -19.17 -12.01 -13.02
CA GLU A 41 -20.34 -11.13 -12.97
C GLU A 41 -20.90 -10.84 -14.37
N ALA A 42 -20.02 -10.59 -15.35
CA ALA A 42 -20.40 -10.33 -16.73
C ALA A 42 -21.04 -11.57 -17.38
N SER A 43 -20.43 -12.75 -17.23
CA SER A 43 -20.97 -14.01 -17.74
C SER A 43 -22.33 -14.35 -17.11
N MET A 44 -22.48 -14.12 -15.80
CA MET A 44 -23.76 -14.33 -15.10
C MET A 44 -24.85 -13.39 -15.65
N SER A 45 -24.53 -12.10 -15.78
CA SER A 45 -25.46 -11.09 -16.30
C SER A 45 -25.92 -11.41 -17.72
N GLU A 46 -25.00 -11.87 -18.57
CA GLU A 46 -25.31 -12.33 -19.93
C GLU A 46 -26.23 -13.55 -19.92
N SER A 47 -25.94 -14.56 -19.09
CA SER A 47 -26.75 -15.79 -19.00
C SER A 47 -28.18 -15.54 -18.51
N LEU A 48 -28.36 -14.53 -17.64
CA LEU A 48 -29.66 -14.17 -17.07
C LEU A 48 -30.42 -13.15 -17.95
N GLY A 49 -29.78 -12.58 -18.98
CA GLY A 49 -30.36 -11.51 -19.81
C GLY A 49 -30.70 -10.24 -19.03
N VAL A 50 -30.13 -10.06 -17.82
CA VAL A 50 -30.36 -8.90 -16.96
C VAL A 50 -29.03 -8.19 -16.73
N GLN A 51 -28.95 -6.95 -17.16
CA GLN A 51 -27.82 -6.08 -16.84
C GLN A 51 -28.06 -5.48 -15.45
N ALA A 52 -27.46 -6.08 -14.42
CA ALA A 52 -27.61 -5.59 -13.06
C ALA A 52 -26.98 -4.18 -12.95
N ALA A 53 -27.74 -3.22 -12.41
CA ALA A 53 -27.24 -1.86 -12.16
C ALA A 53 -26.12 -1.82 -11.10
N THR A 54 -25.90 -2.91 -10.38
CA THR A 54 -24.89 -3.02 -9.33
C THR A 54 -24.36 -4.46 -9.30
N TRP A 55 -23.07 -4.62 -9.02
CA TRP A 55 -22.45 -5.93 -8.82
C TRP A 55 -23.16 -6.73 -7.72
N SER A 56 -23.23 -8.04 -7.90
CA SER A 56 -23.66 -8.97 -6.87
C SER A 56 -22.86 -8.79 -5.56
N GLY A 57 -23.46 -9.22 -4.44
CA GLY A 57 -22.79 -9.18 -3.14
C GLY A 57 -21.50 -10.01 -3.15
N SER A 58 -21.54 -11.21 -3.75
CA SER A 58 -20.38 -12.10 -3.87
C SER A 58 -19.22 -11.49 -4.66
N THR A 59 -19.50 -10.82 -5.77
CA THR A 59 -18.49 -10.11 -6.56
C THR A 59 -17.84 -8.99 -5.75
N ARG A 60 -18.65 -8.20 -5.05
CA ARG A 60 -18.15 -7.14 -4.14
C ARG A 60 -17.27 -7.72 -3.03
N ASP A 61 -17.75 -8.73 -2.31
CA ASP A 61 -17.05 -9.33 -1.18
C ASP A 61 -15.70 -9.95 -1.60
N ARG A 62 -15.65 -10.58 -2.78
CA ARG A 62 -14.42 -11.15 -3.34
C ARG A 62 -13.36 -10.07 -3.60
N ILE A 63 -13.75 -8.96 -4.22
CA ILE A 63 -12.85 -7.83 -4.48
C ILE A 63 -12.43 -7.18 -3.16
N TYR A 64 -13.41 -6.83 -2.31
CA TYR A 64 -13.19 -6.04 -1.11
C TYR A 64 -12.33 -6.79 -0.10
N SER A 65 -12.58 -8.08 0.11
CA SER A 65 -11.76 -8.90 1.03
C SER A 65 -10.30 -9.03 0.58
N ALA A 66 -10.04 -9.08 -0.72
CA ALA A 66 -8.67 -9.08 -1.25
C ALA A 66 -8.00 -7.71 -1.04
N VAL A 67 -8.72 -6.62 -1.32
CA VAL A 67 -8.23 -5.25 -1.14
C VAL A 67 -7.97 -4.92 0.33
N GLU A 68 -8.84 -5.32 1.25
CA GLU A 68 -8.66 -5.09 2.70
C GLU A 68 -7.39 -5.76 3.23
N LYS A 69 -7.07 -6.97 2.76
CA LYS A 69 -5.82 -7.66 3.09
C LYS A 69 -4.60 -6.90 2.57
N LEU A 70 -4.67 -6.40 1.33
CA LEU A 70 -3.63 -5.56 0.76
C LEU A 70 -3.46 -4.25 1.55
N LEU A 71 -4.56 -3.57 1.90
CA LEU A 71 -4.56 -2.31 2.62
C LEU A 71 -3.92 -2.44 4.00
N ARG A 72 -4.30 -3.45 4.78
CA ARG A 72 -3.71 -3.77 6.08
C ARG A 72 -2.20 -3.98 5.97
N SER A 73 -1.77 -4.77 4.99
CA SER A 73 -0.35 -5.01 4.74
C SER A 73 0.38 -3.76 4.21
N MET A 74 -0.29 -2.89 3.44
CA MET A 74 0.26 -1.63 2.95
C MET A 74 0.48 -0.63 4.08
N LEU A 75 -0.36 -0.67 5.12
CA LEU A 75 -0.32 0.22 6.28
C LEU A 75 0.42 -0.35 7.50
N PHE A 76 1.11 -1.49 7.34
CA PHE A 76 1.88 -2.11 8.41
C PHE A 76 1.07 -2.42 9.67
N THR A 77 -0.23 -2.73 9.54
CA THR A 77 -1.11 -2.98 10.69
C THR A 77 -0.65 -4.17 11.53
N ASP A 78 -0.07 -5.17 10.87
CA ASP A 78 0.40 -6.42 11.48
C ASP A 78 1.91 -6.38 11.79
N GLU A 79 2.56 -5.20 11.73
CA GLU A 79 3.98 -5.08 12.07
C GLU A 79 4.16 -5.25 13.58
N ILE A 80 4.97 -6.25 13.95
CA ILE A 80 5.32 -6.49 15.34
C ILE A 80 6.28 -5.38 15.80
N PRO A 81 6.01 -4.72 16.94
CA PRO A 81 6.93 -3.74 17.51
C PRO A 81 8.33 -4.31 17.68
N ARG A 82 9.34 -3.52 17.33
CA ARG A 82 10.74 -3.97 17.44
C ARG A 82 11.27 -3.78 18.86
N GLU A 83 11.88 -4.84 19.39
CA GLU A 83 12.54 -4.83 20.70
C GLU A 83 13.96 -4.27 20.64
N ALA A 84 14.61 -4.38 19.47
CA ALA A 84 15.96 -3.89 19.24
C ALA A 84 16.09 -3.20 17.86
N PRO A 85 16.95 -2.18 17.74
CA PRO A 85 17.21 -1.52 16.47
C PRO A 85 17.90 -2.47 15.48
N VAL A 86 17.60 -2.30 14.19
CA VAL A 86 18.28 -3.02 13.10
C VAL A 86 19.24 -2.07 12.41
N GLN A 87 20.49 -2.50 12.25
CA GLN A 87 21.51 -1.75 11.52
C GLN A 87 21.92 -2.54 10.27
N GLY A 88 21.82 -1.87 9.12
CA GLY A 88 22.34 -2.41 7.86
C GLY A 88 23.87 -2.32 7.81
N THR A 89 24.47 -3.14 6.96
CA THR A 89 25.93 -3.22 6.76
C THR A 89 26.35 -2.61 5.43
N SER A 90 25.40 -2.14 4.61
CA SER A 90 25.61 -1.60 3.27
C SER A 90 25.01 -0.20 3.07
N ALA A 91 25.28 0.40 1.90
CA ALA A 91 24.68 1.67 1.48
C ALA A 91 23.18 1.56 1.12
N PHE A 92 22.61 0.35 1.11
CA PHE A 92 21.24 0.08 0.65
C PHE A 92 20.19 0.96 1.33
N ALA A 93 20.28 1.15 2.65
CA ALA A 93 19.31 1.96 3.39
C ALA A 93 19.30 3.43 2.92
N MET A 94 20.48 3.98 2.60
CA MET A 94 20.61 5.34 2.07
C MET A 94 20.07 5.43 0.63
N GLU A 95 20.43 4.46 -0.22
CA GLU A 95 19.98 4.42 -1.61
C GLU A 95 18.45 4.26 -1.71
N LEU A 96 17.87 3.38 -0.90
CA LEU A 96 16.42 3.19 -0.83
C LEU A 96 15.72 4.49 -0.43
N ALA A 97 16.20 5.17 0.62
CA ALA A 97 15.62 6.42 1.08
C ALA A 97 15.75 7.55 0.03
N ALA A 98 16.83 7.56 -0.76
CA ALA A 98 17.05 8.56 -1.81
C ALA A 98 16.18 8.34 -3.07
N ALA A 99 15.81 7.09 -3.37
CA ALA A 99 15.10 6.75 -4.61
C ALA A 99 13.61 7.14 -4.63
N GLY A 100 13.03 7.59 -3.50
CA GLY A 100 11.62 7.91 -3.33
C GLY A 100 11.24 9.34 -3.72
N PRO A 101 10.00 9.57 -4.19
CA PRO A 101 9.48 10.92 -4.22
C PRO A 101 9.46 11.49 -2.79
N ARG A 102 9.71 12.78 -2.70
CA ARG A 102 9.67 13.55 -1.45
C ARG A 102 8.63 14.64 -1.57
N ASP A 103 7.94 14.91 -0.47
CA ASP A 103 7.07 16.07 -0.38
C ASP A 103 7.88 17.37 -0.26
N LYS A 104 7.22 18.53 -0.25
CA LYS A 104 7.87 19.86 -0.21
C LYS A 104 8.75 20.09 1.01
N ILE A 105 8.50 19.37 2.11
CA ILE A 105 9.30 19.45 3.34
C ILE A 105 10.29 18.28 3.49
N GLY A 106 10.46 17.49 2.43
CA GLY A 106 11.48 16.46 2.32
C GLY A 106 11.12 15.12 2.94
N ARG A 107 9.86 14.82 3.27
CA ARG A 107 9.43 13.50 3.80
C ARG A 107 9.17 12.51 2.65
N SER A 108 9.48 11.23 2.87
CA SER A 108 9.19 10.14 1.92
C SER A 108 8.62 8.90 2.60
N LEU A 109 7.75 8.16 1.90
CA LEU A 109 7.35 6.80 2.33
C LEU A 109 8.49 5.78 2.28
N ARG A 110 9.67 6.15 1.74
CA ARG A 110 10.90 5.36 1.80
C ARG A 110 11.80 5.72 2.99
N ASP A 111 11.44 6.72 3.78
CA ASP A 111 12.22 7.08 4.98
C ASP A 111 12.12 5.94 6.01
N LEU A 112 13.27 5.38 6.37
CA LEU A 112 13.37 4.27 7.31
C LEU A 112 13.47 4.78 8.76
N ASP A 113 12.89 4.04 9.70
CA ASP A 113 13.03 4.28 11.15
C ASP A 113 14.08 3.31 11.73
N LEU A 114 13.88 2.00 11.49
CA LEU A 114 14.71 0.87 11.93
C LEU A 114 14.97 0.77 13.45
N LYS A 115 14.43 1.68 14.27
CA LYS A 115 14.51 1.62 15.73
C LYS A 115 13.25 1.01 16.30
N ARG A 116 12.08 1.55 15.96
CA ARG A 116 10.79 1.11 16.51
C ARG A 116 9.94 0.34 15.50
N ARG A 117 10.11 0.67 14.22
CA ARG A 117 9.39 0.10 13.08
C ARG A 117 10.27 0.17 11.83
N MET A 118 9.84 -0.45 10.74
CA MET A 118 10.61 -0.48 9.50
C MET A 118 10.65 0.90 8.81
N PHE A 119 9.49 1.51 8.58
CA PHE A 119 9.37 2.82 7.93
C PHE A 119 8.95 3.93 8.90
N ARG A 120 9.50 5.13 8.72
CA ARG A 120 9.12 6.32 9.49
C ARG A 120 7.68 6.75 9.24
N TYR A 121 7.07 6.38 8.12
CA TYR A 121 5.63 6.61 7.86
C TYR A 121 5.02 5.27 7.47
N PRO A 122 4.05 4.72 8.23
CA PRO A 122 3.54 3.35 8.05
C PRO A 122 2.56 3.27 6.87
N CYS A 123 3.08 3.52 5.68
CA CYS A 123 2.45 3.27 4.40
C CYS A 123 3.55 2.87 3.42
N SER A 124 3.43 1.68 2.83
CA SER A 124 4.49 1.15 1.99
C SER A 124 4.66 1.99 0.71
N PHE A 125 5.92 2.26 0.37
CA PHE A 125 6.30 2.88 -0.89
C PHE A 125 5.85 2.11 -2.14
N LEU A 126 5.39 0.84 -2.02
CA LEU A 126 4.87 0.08 -3.15
C LEU A 126 3.52 0.60 -3.68
N ILE A 127 2.90 1.55 -2.98
CA ILE A 127 1.81 2.36 -3.54
C ILE A 127 2.25 3.16 -4.80
N TYR A 128 3.56 3.39 -4.99
CA TYR A 128 4.14 3.99 -6.20
C TYR A 128 4.58 2.98 -7.26
N SER A 129 4.38 1.68 -7.03
CA SER A 129 4.80 0.66 -8.00
C SER A 129 3.85 0.63 -9.20
N GLU A 130 4.40 0.34 -10.38
CA GLU A 130 3.62 0.13 -11.60
C GLU A 130 2.59 -0.99 -11.42
N ALA A 131 2.96 -2.07 -10.72
CA ALA A 131 2.06 -3.18 -10.44
C ALA A 131 0.83 -2.76 -9.63
N PHE A 132 1.00 -1.83 -8.68
CA PHE A 132 -0.13 -1.28 -7.92
C PHE A 132 -0.98 -0.37 -8.81
N ASP A 133 -0.36 0.51 -9.61
CA ASP A 133 -1.08 1.42 -10.51
C ASP A 133 -1.82 0.71 -11.65
N ALA A 134 -1.38 -0.50 -12.02
CA ALA A 134 -2.02 -1.35 -13.02
C ALA A 134 -3.19 -2.19 -12.46
N LEU A 135 -3.52 -2.08 -11.17
CA LEU A 135 -4.66 -2.77 -10.60
C LEU A 135 -5.97 -2.36 -11.30
N PRO A 136 -6.95 -3.29 -11.45
CA PRO A 136 -8.23 -2.94 -12.06
C PRO A 136 -8.93 -1.81 -11.31
N LYS A 137 -9.60 -0.92 -12.05
CA LYS A 137 -10.24 0.28 -11.50
C LYS A 137 -11.14 -0.01 -10.29
N ALA A 138 -11.93 -1.07 -10.34
CA ALA A 138 -12.77 -1.52 -9.23
C ALA A 138 -12.02 -1.69 -7.91
N ALA A 139 -10.81 -2.27 -7.96
CA ALA A 139 -9.97 -2.47 -6.79
C ALA A 139 -9.31 -1.16 -6.34
N LEU A 140 -8.82 -0.34 -7.28
CA LEU A 140 -8.21 0.96 -6.97
C LEU A 140 -9.20 1.93 -6.32
N ASP A 141 -10.41 2.03 -6.87
CA ASP A 141 -11.46 2.91 -6.35
C ASP A 141 -11.81 2.55 -4.91
N TYR A 142 -11.98 1.25 -4.63
CA TYR A 142 -12.22 0.77 -3.27
C TYR A 142 -11.00 0.97 -2.36
N PHE A 143 -9.79 0.62 -2.81
CA PHE A 143 -8.56 0.79 -2.03
C PHE A 143 -8.35 2.24 -1.60
N TYR A 144 -8.42 3.19 -2.54
CA TYR A 144 -8.22 4.61 -2.22
C TYR A 144 -9.33 5.17 -1.35
N ARG A 145 -10.57 4.67 -1.50
CA ARG A 145 -11.65 5.10 -0.62
C ARG A 145 -11.42 4.64 0.80
N ARG A 146 -11.02 3.38 0.98
CA ARG A 146 -10.75 2.79 2.28
C ARG A 146 -9.53 3.41 2.94
N LEU A 147 -8.44 3.58 2.19
CA LEU A 147 -7.26 4.29 2.65
C LEU A 147 -7.62 5.73 3.10
N TRP A 148 -8.44 6.45 2.34
CA TRP A 148 -8.91 7.77 2.73
C TRP A 148 -9.70 7.75 4.04
N ASP A 149 -10.64 6.82 4.21
CA ASP A 149 -11.45 6.71 5.42
C ASP A 149 -10.58 6.35 6.65
N VAL A 150 -9.56 5.51 6.47
CA VAL A 150 -8.55 5.22 7.50
C VAL A 150 -7.74 6.47 7.83
N LEU A 151 -7.15 7.15 6.85
CA LEU A 151 -6.29 8.32 7.10
C LEU A 151 -7.07 9.53 7.66
N ASN A 152 -8.36 9.64 7.40
CA ASN A 152 -9.22 10.68 8.00
C ASN A 152 -9.83 10.27 9.35
N GLY A 153 -9.50 9.08 9.87
CA GLY A 153 -10.01 8.60 11.16
C GLY A 153 -11.51 8.30 11.17
N LYS A 154 -12.13 8.12 10.00
CA LYS A 154 -13.53 7.66 9.89
C LYS A 154 -13.64 6.18 10.22
N ASP A 155 -12.60 5.42 9.89
CA ASP A 155 -12.49 4.02 10.22
C ASP A 155 -12.13 3.83 11.70
N LYS A 156 -12.93 3.00 12.40
CA LYS A 156 -12.76 2.66 13.82
C LYS A 156 -12.41 1.19 14.03
N ASP A 157 -12.10 0.44 12.98
CA ASP A 157 -11.64 -0.95 13.08
C ASP A 157 -10.33 -0.98 13.88
N ASN A 158 -10.30 -1.87 14.86
CA ASN A 158 -9.15 -2.07 15.75
C ASN A 158 -7.88 -2.47 14.96
N ALA A 159 -8.03 -3.01 13.76
CA ALA A 159 -6.92 -3.31 12.87
C ALA A 159 -6.03 -2.10 12.55
N PHE A 160 -6.58 -0.90 12.53
CA PHE A 160 -5.83 0.32 12.24
C PHE A 160 -5.47 1.10 13.50
N ALA A 161 -5.69 0.55 14.70
CA ALA A 161 -5.49 1.26 15.97
C ALA A 161 -4.02 1.66 16.22
N THR A 162 -3.07 0.95 15.59
CA THR A 162 -1.63 1.25 15.70
C THR A 162 -1.24 2.55 14.96
N LEU A 163 -2.05 3.02 14.01
CA LEU A 163 -1.81 4.26 13.27
C LEU A 163 -2.23 5.47 14.11
N THR A 164 -1.24 6.23 14.56
CA THR A 164 -1.46 7.48 15.31
C THR A 164 -2.06 8.56 14.43
N THR A 165 -2.67 9.59 15.03
CA THR A 165 -3.15 10.77 14.30
C THR A 165 -2.04 11.45 13.50
N SER A 166 -0.81 11.48 14.04
CA SER A 166 0.36 12.04 13.36
C SER A 166 0.76 11.21 12.14
N ASP A 167 0.76 9.86 12.26
CA ASP A 167 1.04 8.96 11.14
C ASP A 167 0.04 9.17 10.01
N ARG A 168 -1.26 9.19 10.34
CA ARG A 168 -2.34 9.37 9.37
C ARG A 168 -2.20 10.68 8.60
N LYS A 169 -1.96 11.79 9.31
CA LYS A 169 -1.74 13.10 8.71
C LYS A 169 -0.51 13.11 7.81
N ALA A 170 0.62 12.57 8.30
CA ALA A 170 1.86 12.56 7.52
C ALA A 170 1.72 11.75 6.22
N ILE A 171 1.09 10.57 6.27
CA ILE A 171 0.83 9.75 5.07
C ILE A 171 -0.08 10.52 4.10
N LEU A 172 -1.15 11.14 4.59
CA LEU A 172 -2.09 11.90 3.78
C LEU A 172 -1.39 13.05 3.05
N ASP A 173 -0.60 13.84 3.77
CA ASP A 173 0.12 14.99 3.21
C ASP A 173 1.16 14.54 2.17
N ILE A 174 1.96 13.50 2.49
CA ILE A 174 2.96 12.96 1.55
C ILE A 174 2.27 12.49 0.27
N LEU A 175 1.22 11.66 0.37
CA LEU A 175 0.54 11.13 -0.81
C LEU A 175 -0.08 12.24 -1.67
N ARG A 176 -0.69 13.26 -1.05
CA ARG A 176 -1.28 14.39 -1.80
C ARG A 176 -0.27 15.13 -2.65
N GLU A 177 0.96 15.28 -2.16
CA GLU A 177 2.00 16.02 -2.88
C GLU A 177 2.78 15.16 -3.89
N THR A 178 2.81 13.84 -3.68
CA THR A 178 3.73 12.95 -4.42
C THR A 178 3.06 11.89 -5.29
N LYS A 179 1.77 11.57 -5.08
CA LYS A 179 1.03 10.56 -5.84
C LYS A 179 0.14 11.20 -6.91
N ALA A 180 0.49 11.02 -8.19
CA ALA A 180 -0.16 11.72 -9.30
C ALA A 180 -1.61 11.28 -9.61
N ASN A 181 -1.91 9.98 -9.46
CA ASN A 181 -3.18 9.35 -9.84
C ASN A 181 -4.18 9.20 -8.67
N LEU A 182 -4.14 10.11 -7.69
CA LEU A 182 -5.12 10.12 -6.61
C LEU A 182 -6.52 10.53 -7.09
N PRO A 183 -7.59 9.92 -6.55
CA PRO A 183 -8.97 10.32 -6.84
C PRO A 183 -9.26 11.79 -6.47
N GLY A 184 -10.24 12.41 -7.13
CA GLY A 184 -10.52 13.85 -6.95
C GLY A 184 -10.77 14.28 -5.49
N TYR A 185 -11.45 13.44 -4.69
CA TYR A 185 -11.73 13.72 -3.28
C TYR A 185 -10.48 13.71 -2.36
N TRP A 186 -9.33 13.27 -2.86
CA TRP A 186 -8.05 13.39 -2.14
C TRP A 186 -7.43 14.76 -2.26
N ARG A 187 -7.69 15.47 -3.37
CA ARG A 187 -7.22 16.84 -3.57
C ARG A 187 -8.01 17.71 -2.59
N ALA A 188 -7.31 18.56 -1.84
CA ALA A 188 -8.01 19.56 -1.05
C ALA A 188 -8.91 20.36 -2.01
N SER A 189 -10.18 20.54 -1.66
CA SER A 189 -11.02 21.54 -2.33
C SER A 189 -10.20 22.82 -2.40
N GLY A 190 -9.96 23.31 -3.62
CA GLY A 190 -8.93 24.31 -3.89
C GLY A 190 -8.99 25.54 -2.97
N GLU A 191 -7.81 26.09 -2.75
CA GLU A 191 -7.63 27.56 -2.75
C GLU A 191 -8.27 28.17 -4.01
#